data_AF-A0A962GAD4-F1
#
_entry.id   AF-A0A962GAD4-F1
#
_cell.length_a   1.000
_cell.length_b   1.000
_cell.length_c   1.000
_cell.angle_alpha   90.00
_cell.angle_beta   90.00
_cell.angle_gamma   90.00
#
_symmetry.space_group_name_H-M   'P 1'
#
loop_
_entity.id
_entity.type
_entity.pdbx_description
1 polymer ?
#
loop_
_entity_poly.entity_id
_entity_poly.type
_entity_poly.pdbx_seq_one_letter_code
_entity_poly.pdbx_strand_id
1 'polypeptide(L)' 'MNLLAELKRRNVIRMAGLYLVGAWLIVQVGETLLPLYDTPAWVMKTLIALLAMGFVPAVVFSWLY' A
#
# COMPACT_ATOMS: atom_id res chain seq x y z
N MET A 1 -27.71 0.31 -10.32
CA MET A 1 -26.92 0.13 -9.08
C MET A 1 -25.46 0.09 -9.49
N ASN A 2 -24.72 1.18 -9.28
CA ASN A 2 -23.39 1.34 -9.85
C ASN A 2 -22.35 1.30 -8.71
N LEU A 3 -21.70 0.14 -8.50
CA LEU A 3 -20.70 -0.08 -7.44
C LEU A 3 -19.60 0.99 -7.45
N LEU A 4 -19.24 1.47 -8.65
CA LEU A 4 -18.28 2.57 -8.85
C LEU A 4 -18.76 3.92 -8.30
N ALA A 5 -20.07 4.19 -8.34
CA ALA A 5 -20.64 5.41 -7.77
C ALA A 5 -20.66 5.37 -6.24
N GLU A 6 -20.85 4.17 -5.66
CA GLU A 6 -20.84 3.95 -4.21
C GLU A 6 -19.42 4.04 -3.62
N LEU A 7 -18.43 3.48 -4.33
CA LEU A 7 -17.00 3.59 -4.00
C LEU A 7 -16.49 5.04 -4.09
N LYS A 8 -17.01 5.82 -5.04
CA LYS A 8 -16.69 7.25 -5.18
C LYS A 8 -17.35 8.09 -4.08
N ARG A 9 -18.57 7.73 -3.64
CA ARG A 9 -19.30 8.45 -2.57
C ARG A 9 -18.65 8.28 -1.19
N ARG A 10 -17.95 7.18 -0.95
CA ARG A 10 -17.25 6.86 0.32
C ARG A 10 -15.76 7.22 0.34
N ASN A 11 -15.24 7.97 -0.64
CA ASN A 11 -13.81 8.31 -0.71
C ASN A 11 -12.83 7.12 -0.73
N VAL A 12 -13.29 5.89 -0.98
CA VAL A 12 -12.45 4.67 -1.00
C VAL A 12 -11.33 4.78 -2.04
N ILE A 13 -11.63 5.36 -3.20
CA ILE A 13 -10.65 5.59 -4.28
C ILE A 13 -9.53 6.53 -3.82
N ARG A 14 -9.85 7.53 -2.99
CA ARG A 14 -8.88 8.48 -2.45
C ARG A 14 -7.95 7.81 -1.45
N MET A 15 -8.49 6.97 -0.57
CA MET A 15 -7.70 6.22 0.40
C MET A 15 -6.83 5.15 -0.25
N ALA A 16 -7.36 4.42 -1.24
CA ALA A 16 -6.57 3.47 -2.02
C ALA A 16 -5.39 4.16 -2.73
N GLY A 17 -5.63 5.35 -3.31
CA GLY A 17 -4.58 6.17 -3.92
C GLY A 17 -3.52 6.63 -2.91
N LEU A 18 -3.93 7.15 -1.75
CA LEU A 18 -3.00 7.57 -0.69
C LEU A 18 -2.16 6.40 -0.18
N TYR A 19 -2.77 5.23 0.02
CA TYR A 19 -2.04 4.03 0.43
C TYR A 19 -1.02 3.61 -0.63
N LEU A 20 -1.41 3.58 -1.91
CA LEU A 20 -0.50 3.25 -3.01
C LEU A 20 0.70 4.20 -3.04
N VAL A 21 0.47 5.50 -2.89
CA VAL A 21 1.56 6.50 -2.84
C VAL A 21 2.46 6.27 -1.62
N GLY A 22 1.89 6.01 -0.45
CA GLY A 22 2.65 5.73 0.78
C GLY A 22 3.47 4.44 0.69
N ALA A 23 2.86 3.35 0.21
CA ALA A 23 3.53 2.07 -0.01
C ALA A 23 4.65 2.20 -1.05
N TRP A 24 4.41 2.94 -2.14
CA TRP A 24 5.43 3.24 -3.13
C TRP A 24 6.62 4.00 -2.54
N LEU A 25 6.37 5.02 -1.70
CA LEU A 25 7.44 5.75 -1.02
C LEU A 25 8.26 4.84 -0.10
N ILE A 26 7.62 3.95 0.65
CA ILE A 26 8.32 2.98 1.52
C ILE A 26 9.19 2.04 0.69
N VAL A 27 8.68 1.54 -0.44
CA VAL A 27 9.42 0.70 -1.38
C VAL A 27 10.64 1.45 -1.91
N GLN A 28 10.48 2.69 -2.37
CA GLN A 28 11.57 3.52 -2.90
C GLN A 28 12.69 3.72 -1.86
N VAL A 29 12.31 4.08 -0.63
CA VAL A 29 13.24 4.23 0.49
C VAL A 29 13.94 2.89 0.79
N GLY A 30 13.21 1.78 0.79
CA GLY A 30 13.76 0.44 0.99
C GLY A 30 14.75 0.04 -0.12
N GLU A 31 14.43 0.30 -1.38
CA GLU A 31 15.33 0.04 -2.53
C GLU A 31 16.62 0.84 -2.44
N THR A 32 16.58 2.04 -1.84
CA THR A 32 17.77 2.87 -1.68
C THR A 32 18.59 2.48 -0.45
N LEU A 33 17.93 2.24 0.69
CA LEU A 33 18.60 1.99 1.96
C LEU A 33 19.04 0.53 2.13
N LEU A 34 18.20 -0.45 1.79
CA LEU A 34 18.51 -1.86 2.05
C LEU A 34 19.84 -2.32 1.40
N PRO A 35 20.16 -1.93 0.14
CA PRO A 35 21.46 -2.25 -0.46
C PRO A 35 22.62 -1.53 0.24
N LEU A 36 22.41 -0.32 0.76
CA LEU A 36 23.44 0.43 1.49
C LEU A 36 23.87 -0.30 2.78
N TYR A 37 22.96 -1.08 3.37
CA TYR A 37 23.22 -1.90 4.55
C TYR A 37 23.63 -3.35 4.20
N ASP A 38 23.92 -3.66 2.93
CA ASP A 38 24.19 -5.03 2.44
C ASP A 38 23.11 -6.05 2.87
N THR A 39 21.86 -5.58 2.91
CA THR A 39 20.75 -6.38 3.42
C THR A 39 20.42 -7.51 2.44
N PRO A 40 20.13 -8.73 2.92
CA PRO A 40 19.73 -9.83 2.05
C PRO A 40 18.53 -9.50 1.17
N ALA A 41 18.55 -9.96 -0.08
CA ALA A 41 17.48 -9.69 -1.06
C ALA A 41 16.09 -10.23 -0.65
N TRP A 42 16.01 -11.17 0.30
CA TRP A 42 14.73 -11.63 0.82
C TRP A 42 13.99 -10.55 1.62
N VAL A 43 14.70 -9.62 2.26
CA VAL A 43 14.08 -8.56 3.09
C VAL A 43 13.21 -7.63 2.25
N MET A 44 13.67 -7.23 1.07
CA MET A 44 12.88 -6.41 0.15
C MET A 44 11.62 -7.15 -0.31
N LYS A 45 11.73 -8.45 -0.62
CA LYS A 45 10.58 -9.29 -1.00
C LYS A 45 9.56 -9.39 0.14
N THR A 46 10.02 -9.55 1.37
CA THR A 46 9.15 -9.61 2.56
C THR A 46 8.47 -8.27 2.83
N LEU A 47 9.18 -7.15 2.65
CA LEU A 47 8.61 -5.80 2.79
C LEU A 47 7.49 -5.56 1.78
N ILE A 48 7.70 -5.91 0.51
CA ILE A 48 6.67 -5.80 -0.53
C ILE A 48 5.47 -6.70 -0.20
N ALA A 49 5.71 -7.94 0.25
CA ALA A 49 4.64 -8.85 0.65
C ALA A 49 3.82 -8.30 1.84
N LEU A 50 4.47 -7.68 2.82
CA LEU A 50 3.83 -7.02 3.96
C LEU A 50 2.97 -5.84 3.51
N LEU A 51 3.47 -4.99 2.61
CA LEU A 51 2.70 -3.87 2.05
C LEU A 51 1.50 -4.37 1.23
N ALA A 52 1.66 -5.44 0.47
CA ALA A 52 0.56 -6.06 -0.27
C ALA A 52 -0.51 -6.64 0.68
N MET A 53 -0.09 -7.31 1.76
CA MET A 53 -1.02 -7.80 2.78
C MET A 53 -1.69 -6.65 3.54
N GLY A 54 -0.99 -5.54 3.80
CA GLY A 54 -1.50 -4.35 4.46
C GLY A 54 -2.47 -3.52 3.61
N PHE A 55 -2.42 -3.68 2.28
CA PHE A 55 -3.36 -3.03 1.37
C PHE A 55 -4.81 -3.48 1.61
N VAL A 56 -5.02 -4.78 1.83
CA VAL A 56 -6.35 -5.36 2.06
C VAL A 56 -7.05 -4.73 3.29
N PRO A 57 -6.45 -4.70 4.50
CA PRO A 57 -7.06 -4.03 5.64
C PRO A 57 -7.17 -2.51 5.41
N ALA A 58 -6.21 -1.85 4.74
CA ALA A 58 -6.33 -0.42 4.47
C ALA A 58 -7.57 -0.07 3.61
N VAL A 59 -7.88 -0.90 2.60
CA VAL A 59 -9.09 -0.76 1.79
C VAL A 59 -10.33 -1.09 2.62
N VAL A 60 -10.31 -2.15 3.45
CA VAL A 60 -11.43 -2.51 4.33
C VAL A 60 -11.73 -1.42 5.36
N PHE A 61 -10.71 -0.84 5.99
CA PHE A 61 -10.87 0.28 6.93
C PHE A 61 -11.47 1.52 6.25
N SER A 62 -11.06 1.82 5.02
CA SER A 62 -11.65 2.92 4.23
C SER A 62 -13.09 2.69 3.78
N TRP A 63 -13.59 1.46 3.91
CA TRP A 63 -14.99 1.14 3.60
C TRP A 63 -15.91 1.30 4.82
N LEU A 64 -15.35 1.09 6.01
CA LEU A 64 -16.02 1.19 7.31
C LEU A 64 -16.09 2.63 7.86
N TYR A 65 -15.07 3.45 7.59
CA TYR A 65 -14.99 4.88 7.95
C TYR A 65 -15.13 5.78 6.73
#